data_AF-A0A0F9K4U7-F1
#
_entry.id   AF-A0A0F9K4U7-F1
#
_cell.length_a   1.000
_cell.length_b   1.000
_cell.length_c   1.000
_cell.angle_alpha   90.00
_cell.angle_beta   90.00
_cell.angle_gamma   90.00
#
_symmetry.space_group_name_H-M   'P 1'
#
loop_
_entity.id
_entity.type
_entity.pdbx_description
1 polymer ?
#
loop_
_entity_poly.entity_id
_entity_poly.type
_entity_poly.pdbx_seq_one_letter_code
_entity_poly.pdbx_strand_id
1 'polypeptide(L)'
;MIKVEYDFKYTTDAVVGKHCFIYRGEAVEQVAKDLGREGEKLCIKVFYDQDKPGNWGDEKADRTDKRNATIQEATRIQNICAFEGLAPRVYAIIKVEWSGMGRKGKEFKDKVCDAQVTEDIGIDHSKSDDDAKAVYDKIIGLGFKYGWQVNYKEWKRHDLIQGKFVDFQSFNLIKRQHREKISALVHELGKWGKTHYQAVPELEITNFRKTEKRIVELGLDKIDFKGKTVLDLGCSSGVFANYAASQGAKRVVGIDMENPVRASQLLANFLEYHNNDYKTWDLLHSLDVETDLCGFKQFDIIFFLSMLYHVGYPKWIKDATKELLVVEWNHWHKKKGLNVKQCEQRTRVILEQDFAKVDFVGRATDHGDKAIWHCTK
;
A
#
# COMPACT_ATOMS: atom_id res chain seq x y z
N MET A 1 -9.27 -17.86 8.58
CA MET A 1 -8.03 -18.17 9.33
C MET A 1 -7.29 -19.21 8.51
N ILE A 2 -6.01 -18.98 8.25
CA ILE A 2 -5.22 -19.84 7.35
C ILE A 2 -4.49 -20.90 8.19
N LYS A 3 -4.57 -22.17 7.79
CA LYS A 3 -3.88 -23.26 8.46
C LYS A 3 -2.52 -23.49 7.83
N VAL A 4 -1.50 -23.65 8.67
CA VAL A 4 -0.11 -23.86 8.27
C VAL A 4 0.48 -25.00 9.09
N GLU A 5 1.03 -26.01 8.42
CA GLU A 5 1.84 -27.03 9.08
C GLU A 5 3.31 -26.76 8.82
N TYR A 6 4.12 -26.80 9.87
CA TYR A 6 5.55 -26.48 9.75
C TYR A 6 6.41 -27.28 10.73
N ASP A 7 7.43 -27.98 10.21
CA ASP A 7 8.39 -28.73 11.01
C ASP A 7 9.77 -28.06 10.94
N PHE A 8 10.32 -27.62 12.07
CA PHE A 8 11.69 -27.07 12.16
C PHE A 8 12.74 -28.20 12.04
N LYS A 9 12.75 -28.94 10.94
CA LYS A 9 13.83 -29.90 10.64
C LYS A 9 15.04 -29.16 10.11
N TYR A 10 15.94 -28.73 11.00
CA TYR A 10 17.34 -28.35 10.73
C TYR A 10 17.64 -27.51 9.46
N THR A 11 16.73 -26.67 8.98
CA THR A 11 17.01 -25.76 7.87
C THR A 11 17.39 -24.39 8.41
N THR A 12 18.69 -24.08 8.37
CA THR A 12 19.19 -22.69 8.41
C THR A 12 18.45 -21.80 7.41
N ASP A 13 17.96 -22.38 6.32
CA ASP A 13 17.30 -21.71 5.19
C ASP A 13 15.88 -21.22 5.48
N ALA A 14 15.31 -21.60 6.63
CA ALA A 14 13.92 -21.28 6.97
C ALA A 14 13.76 -20.44 8.24
N VAL A 15 14.86 -20.16 8.96
CA VAL A 15 14.89 -19.26 10.12
C VAL A 15 15.41 -17.91 9.65
N VAL A 16 14.49 -17.09 9.15
CA VAL A 16 14.78 -15.76 8.61
C VAL A 16 14.35 -14.72 9.62
N GLY A 17 15.26 -14.37 10.52
CA GLY A 17 15.01 -13.56 11.70
C GLY A 17 14.65 -14.39 12.94
N LYS A 18 14.61 -13.73 14.09
CA LYS A 18 14.41 -14.38 15.39
C LYS A 18 12.93 -14.69 15.62
N HIS A 19 12.62 -15.80 16.31
CA HIS A 19 11.24 -16.21 16.67
C HIS A 19 10.22 -16.25 15.51
N CYS A 20 10.67 -16.42 14.27
CA CYS A 20 9.80 -16.63 13.10
C CYS A 20 10.30 -17.71 12.15
N PHE A 21 9.40 -18.18 11.29
CA PHE A 21 9.70 -19.04 10.15
C PHE A 21 9.00 -18.51 8.90
N ILE A 22 9.52 -18.90 7.73
CA ILE A 22 8.92 -18.56 6.44
C ILE A 22 8.17 -19.76 5.89
N TYR A 23 6.88 -19.59 5.64
CA TYR A 23 6.03 -20.59 5.00
C TYR A 23 5.83 -20.27 3.51
N ARG A 24 6.06 -21.28 2.67
CA ARG A 24 5.97 -21.22 1.20
C ARG A 24 5.07 -22.32 0.61
N GLY A 25 4.20 -22.91 1.43
CA GLY A 25 3.30 -23.99 1.00
C GLY A 25 2.02 -23.48 0.33
N GLU A 26 1.09 -24.39 0.04
CA GLU A 26 -0.12 -24.16 -0.78
C GLU A 26 -1.00 -23.00 -0.29
N ALA A 27 -1.04 -22.74 1.02
CA ALA A 27 -1.85 -21.65 1.56
C ALA A 27 -1.39 -20.24 1.09
N VAL A 28 -0.14 -20.11 0.61
CA VAL A 28 0.34 -18.86 0.00
C VAL A 28 -0.43 -18.52 -1.27
N GLU A 29 -0.78 -19.51 -2.10
CA GLU A 29 -1.52 -19.27 -3.34
C GLU A 29 -2.93 -18.74 -3.07
N GLN A 30 -3.61 -19.30 -2.06
CA GLN A 30 -4.92 -18.82 -1.64
C GLN A 30 -4.84 -17.40 -1.08
N VAL A 31 -3.81 -17.08 -0.28
CA VAL A 31 -3.58 -15.72 0.22
C VAL A 31 -3.30 -14.74 -0.90
N ALA A 32 -2.46 -15.12 -1.86
CA ALA A 32 -2.17 -14.31 -3.04
C ALA A 32 -3.47 -14.02 -3.81
N LYS A 33 -4.31 -15.05 -3.98
CA LYS A 33 -5.63 -14.90 -4.58
C LYS A 33 -6.55 -13.99 -3.78
N ASP A 34 -6.58 -14.07 -2.45
CA ASP A 34 -7.42 -13.20 -1.63
C ASP A 34 -6.97 -11.73 -1.69
N LEU A 35 -5.68 -11.48 -1.91
CA LEU A 35 -5.08 -10.15 -2.01
C LEU A 35 -5.01 -9.58 -3.44
N GLY A 36 -5.35 -10.38 -4.47
CA GLY A 36 -5.26 -9.95 -5.86
C GLY A 36 -3.84 -9.90 -6.40
N ARG A 37 -3.01 -10.81 -5.92
CA ARG A 37 -1.57 -10.93 -6.21
C ARG A 37 -1.23 -12.30 -6.79
N GLU A 38 -2.18 -12.93 -7.48
CA GLU A 38 -1.98 -14.18 -8.18
C GLU A 38 -0.74 -14.08 -9.11
N GLY A 39 0.18 -15.05 -9.00
CA GLY A 39 1.42 -15.08 -9.78
C GLY A 39 2.58 -14.26 -9.20
N GLU A 40 2.37 -13.44 -8.16
CA GLU A 40 3.46 -12.79 -7.44
C GLU A 40 4.18 -13.78 -6.51
N LYS A 41 5.50 -13.58 -6.33
CA LYS A 41 6.30 -14.39 -5.40
C LYS A 41 6.10 -13.89 -3.98
N LEU A 42 5.21 -14.56 -3.24
CA LEU A 42 4.88 -14.25 -1.86
C LEU A 42 5.31 -15.36 -0.90
N CYS A 43 5.46 -15.02 0.37
CA CYS A 43 5.57 -15.98 1.46
C CYS A 43 4.85 -15.46 2.72
N ILE A 44 4.59 -16.37 3.66
CA ILE A 44 3.98 -16.03 4.96
C ILE A 44 5.06 -16.13 6.03
N LYS A 45 5.40 -15.01 6.64
CA LYS A 45 6.33 -14.95 7.78
C LYS A 45 5.54 -15.08 9.07
N VAL A 46 5.65 -16.26 9.70
CA VAL A 46 4.90 -16.66 10.89
C VAL A 46 5.77 -16.49 12.13
N PHE A 47 5.21 -15.88 13.18
CA PHE A 47 5.90 -15.62 14.44
C PHE A 47 5.40 -16.56 15.53
N TYR A 48 6.27 -17.44 16.02
CA TYR A 48 5.86 -18.68 16.72
C TYR A 48 6.02 -18.66 18.25
N ASP A 49 6.66 -17.65 18.83
CA ASP A 49 6.90 -17.57 20.28
C ASP A 49 5.95 -16.59 20.97
N GLN A 50 4.69 -16.47 20.55
CA GLN A 50 3.72 -15.53 21.16
C GLN A 50 3.18 -16.00 22.54
N ASP A 51 3.47 -17.24 22.97
CA ASP A 51 2.93 -17.83 24.20
C ASP A 51 3.58 -17.32 25.51
N LYS A 52 4.62 -16.47 25.45
CA LYS A 52 5.18 -15.84 26.66
C LYS A 52 4.73 -14.37 26.71
N PRO A 53 4.07 -13.94 27.80
CA PRO A 53 3.81 -12.53 28.04
C PRO A 53 5.11 -11.73 27.91
N GLY A 54 5.11 -10.69 27.07
CA GLY A 54 6.33 -9.90 26.80
C GLY A 54 7.19 -10.42 25.64
N ASN A 55 6.67 -11.27 24.74
CA ASN A 55 7.36 -11.66 23.51
C ASN A 55 6.92 -10.83 22.29
N TRP A 56 7.71 -10.93 21.21
CA TRP A 56 7.56 -10.15 19.99
C TRP A 56 6.20 -10.31 19.30
N GLY A 57 5.68 -9.21 18.75
CA GLY A 57 4.48 -9.20 17.90
C GLY A 57 3.15 -9.15 18.64
N ASP A 58 3.12 -9.40 19.95
CA ASP A 58 1.92 -9.29 20.78
C ASP A 58 1.59 -7.80 21.06
N GLU A 59 0.41 -7.36 20.65
CA GLU A 59 -0.10 -6.00 20.92
C GLU A 59 -0.27 -5.71 22.43
N LYS A 60 -0.42 -6.76 23.23
CA LYS A 60 -0.65 -6.72 24.69
C LYS A 60 0.61 -7.01 25.51
N ALA A 61 1.77 -7.23 24.86
CA ALA A 61 3.00 -7.54 25.54
C ALA A 61 3.43 -6.42 26.51
N ASP A 62 3.96 -6.83 27.67
CA ASP A 62 4.67 -5.93 28.56
C ASP A 62 5.86 -5.30 27.79
N ARG A 63 5.85 -3.97 27.68
CA ARG A 63 6.85 -3.19 26.94
C ARG A 63 8.20 -3.10 27.67
N THR A 64 8.38 -3.83 28.78
CA THR A 64 9.62 -3.91 29.54
C THR A 64 10.72 -4.71 28.81
N ASP A 65 10.38 -5.69 27.96
CA ASP A 65 11.37 -6.30 27.06
C ASP A 65 11.64 -5.35 25.88
N LYS A 66 12.89 -4.88 25.82
CA LYS A 66 13.42 -3.92 24.83
C LYS A 66 13.39 -4.45 23.38
N ARG A 67 12.92 -5.67 23.13
CA ARG A 67 12.84 -6.31 21.81
C ARG A 67 11.42 -6.41 21.25
N ASN A 68 10.44 -5.76 21.88
CA ASN A 68 9.02 -5.92 21.54
C ASN A 68 8.50 -4.82 20.61
N ALA A 69 8.95 -4.79 19.36
CA ALA A 69 8.14 -4.16 18.31
C ALA A 69 6.84 -4.96 18.17
N THR A 70 5.68 -4.28 18.09
CA THR A 70 4.45 -4.97 17.66
C THR A 70 4.58 -5.36 16.19
N ILE A 71 3.76 -6.32 15.73
CA ILE A 71 3.77 -6.71 14.32
C ILE A 71 3.40 -5.53 13.41
N GLN A 72 2.54 -4.61 13.87
CA GLN A 72 2.20 -3.39 13.15
C GLN A 72 3.37 -2.40 13.10
N GLU A 73 4.06 -2.18 14.22
CA GLU A 73 5.25 -1.30 14.26
C GLU A 73 6.33 -1.83 13.31
N ALA A 74 6.64 -3.13 13.39
CA ALA A 74 7.61 -3.79 12.52
C ALA A 74 7.19 -3.73 11.06
N THR A 75 5.92 -3.99 10.75
CA THR A 75 5.37 -3.92 9.38
C THR A 75 5.50 -2.52 8.80
N ARG A 76 5.14 -1.48 9.55
CA ARG A 76 5.24 -0.09 9.09
C ARG A 76 6.69 0.30 8.79
N ILE A 77 7.63 -0.06 9.68
CA ILE A 77 9.06 0.25 9.49
C ILE A 77 9.63 -0.54 8.32
N GLN A 78 9.35 -1.84 8.24
CA GLN A 78 9.76 -2.71 7.14
C GLN A 78 9.26 -2.16 5.80
N ASN A 79 8.01 -1.74 5.72
CA ASN A 79 7.43 -1.18 4.50
C ASN A 79 8.04 0.16 4.09
N ILE A 80 8.42 1.02 5.05
CA ILE A 80 9.18 2.23 4.75
C ILE A 80 10.55 1.87 4.18
N CYS A 81 11.22 0.87 4.75
CA CYS A 81 12.51 0.39 4.26
C CYS A 81 12.39 -0.29 2.88
N ALA A 82 11.30 -0.99 2.60
CA ALA A 82 11.02 -1.59 1.30
C ALA A 82 10.88 -0.51 0.21
N PHE A 83 10.24 0.62 0.52
CA PHE A 83 10.19 1.76 -0.40
C PHE A 83 11.56 2.38 -0.69
N GLU A 84 12.53 2.21 0.21
CA GLU A 84 13.92 2.65 0.04
C GLU A 84 14.80 1.51 -0.54
N GLY A 85 14.21 0.38 -0.92
CA GLY A 85 14.92 -0.77 -1.49
C GLY A 85 15.70 -1.62 -0.48
N LEU A 86 15.51 -1.42 0.83
CA LEU A 86 16.30 -2.05 1.89
C LEU A 86 15.63 -3.27 2.54
N ALA A 87 14.38 -3.59 2.19
CA ALA A 87 13.60 -4.66 2.80
C ALA A 87 12.61 -5.27 1.80
N PRO A 88 12.11 -6.50 2.04
CA PRO A 88 10.97 -7.02 1.29
C PRO A 88 9.69 -6.30 1.72
N ARG A 89 8.80 -6.06 0.76
CA ARG A 89 7.49 -5.43 0.98
C ARG A 89 6.53 -6.37 1.70
N VAL A 90 5.80 -5.86 2.70
CA VAL A 90 4.69 -6.54 3.37
C VAL A 90 3.37 -6.01 2.83
N TYR A 91 2.49 -6.93 2.41
CA TYR A 91 1.21 -6.62 1.77
C TYR A 91 0.01 -6.79 2.70
N ALA A 92 0.12 -7.65 3.71
CA ALA A 92 -0.93 -7.88 4.69
C ALA A 92 -0.39 -8.42 6.01
N ILE A 93 -1.17 -8.23 7.07
CA ILE A 93 -1.05 -8.99 8.32
C ILE A 93 -2.28 -9.90 8.38
N ILE A 94 -2.07 -11.20 8.57
CA ILE A 94 -3.12 -12.22 8.58
C ILE A 94 -3.07 -13.04 9.86
N LYS A 95 -4.20 -13.64 10.24
CA LYS A 95 -4.25 -14.66 11.29
C LYS A 95 -3.98 -16.04 10.72
N VAL A 96 -2.97 -16.70 11.27
CA VAL A 96 -2.62 -18.07 10.96
C VAL A 96 -2.86 -18.97 12.17
N GLU A 97 -3.39 -20.16 11.93
CA GLU A 97 -3.36 -21.28 12.85
C GLU A 97 -2.21 -22.18 12.39
N TRP A 98 -1.27 -22.49 13.28
CA TRP A 98 -0.13 -23.33 12.94
C TRP A 98 0.13 -24.43 13.95
N SER A 99 0.55 -25.57 13.42
CA SER A 99 0.95 -26.76 14.18
C SER A 99 2.31 -27.23 13.66
N GLY A 100 3.15 -27.75 14.56
CA GLY A 100 4.52 -28.01 14.20
C GLY A 100 5.47 -28.37 15.33
N MET A 101 6.68 -28.75 14.95
CA MET A 101 7.79 -28.98 15.88
C MET A 101 8.70 -27.77 15.86
N GLY A 102 8.76 -27.01 16.94
CA GLY A 102 9.63 -25.84 17.08
C GLY A 102 11.07 -26.19 17.42
N ARG A 103 11.89 -25.13 17.59
CA ARG A 103 13.31 -25.27 17.95
C ARG A 103 13.48 -26.07 19.24
N LYS A 104 14.39 -27.05 19.22
CA LYS A 104 14.63 -28.04 20.31
C LYS A 104 13.54 -29.13 20.47
N GLY A 105 12.73 -29.36 19.45
CA GLY A 105 11.76 -30.45 19.44
C GLY A 105 10.53 -30.20 20.33
N LYS A 106 10.24 -28.94 20.67
CA LYS A 106 8.99 -28.58 21.35
C LYS A 106 7.85 -28.65 20.36
N GLU A 107 6.85 -29.47 20.62
CA GLU A 107 5.64 -29.54 19.81
C GLU A 107 4.73 -28.34 20.09
N PHE A 108 4.15 -27.78 19.03
CA PHE A 108 3.14 -26.73 19.05
C PHE A 108 1.91 -27.25 18.30
N LYS A 109 0.74 -27.10 18.91
CA LYS A 109 -0.55 -27.51 18.35
C LYS A 109 -1.51 -26.35 18.36
N ASP A 110 -2.16 -26.13 17.22
CA ASP A 110 -3.27 -25.22 17.00
C ASP A 110 -2.99 -23.79 17.51
N LYS A 111 -1.76 -23.33 17.26
CA LYS A 111 -1.31 -22.01 17.71
C LYS A 111 -1.81 -20.94 16.76
N VAL A 112 -2.55 -19.98 17.31
CA VAL A 112 -3.04 -18.83 16.55
C VAL A 112 -2.10 -17.65 16.77
N CYS A 113 -1.55 -17.10 15.70
CA CYS A 113 -0.75 -15.89 15.74
C CYS A 113 -0.99 -15.01 14.51
N ASP A 114 -0.54 -13.76 14.60
CA ASP A 114 -0.48 -12.87 13.45
C ASP A 114 0.80 -13.14 12.65
N ALA A 115 0.69 -13.07 11.33
CA ALA A 115 1.77 -13.32 10.38
C ALA A 115 1.78 -12.25 9.29
N GLN A 116 2.96 -11.97 8.73
CA GLN A 116 3.11 -11.05 7.62
C GLN A 116 3.04 -11.82 6.29
N VAL A 117 2.27 -11.31 5.34
CA VAL A 117 2.36 -11.72 3.93
C VAL A 117 3.34 -10.77 3.26
N THR A 118 4.47 -11.29 2.79
CA THR A 118 5.61 -10.48 2.31
C THR A 118 6.12 -10.99 0.97
N GLU A 119 6.84 -10.13 0.23
CA GLU A 119 7.64 -10.55 -0.93
C GLU A 119 8.56 -11.72 -0.56
N ASP A 120 8.53 -12.77 -1.37
CA ASP A 120 9.50 -13.85 -1.27
C ASP A 120 10.77 -13.50 -2.04
N ILE A 121 11.80 -13.14 -1.28
CA ILE A 121 13.13 -12.78 -1.78
C ILE A 121 14.12 -13.96 -1.68
N GLY A 122 13.64 -15.19 -1.53
CA GLY A 122 14.46 -16.40 -1.51
C GLY A 122 15.20 -16.63 -0.19
N ILE A 123 16.36 -17.27 -0.26
CA ILE A 123 17.16 -17.75 0.89
C ILE A 123 18.67 -17.42 0.76
N ASP A 124 19.02 -16.52 -0.16
CA ASP A 124 20.44 -16.21 -0.42
C ASP A 124 21.03 -15.30 0.68
N HIS A 125 21.86 -15.92 1.54
CA HIS A 125 22.65 -15.28 2.61
C HIS A 125 24.13 -15.04 2.22
N SER A 126 24.46 -15.03 0.93
CA SER A 126 25.84 -14.91 0.44
C SER A 126 26.55 -13.62 0.84
N LYS A 127 25.80 -12.57 1.16
CA LYS A 127 26.31 -11.27 1.61
C LYS A 127 27.13 -11.37 2.90
N SER A 128 28.11 -10.50 3.04
CA SER A 128 29.05 -10.48 4.17
C SER A 128 28.44 -9.87 5.44
N ASP A 129 29.13 -10.03 6.57
CA ASP A 129 28.79 -9.35 7.82
C ASP A 129 28.83 -7.82 7.65
N ASP A 130 29.79 -7.31 6.88
CA ASP A 130 29.91 -5.88 6.58
C ASP A 130 28.73 -5.36 5.76
N ASP A 131 28.24 -6.15 4.79
CA ASP A 131 27.03 -5.81 4.01
C ASP A 131 25.79 -5.74 4.92
N ALA A 132 25.61 -6.74 5.80
CA ALA A 132 24.50 -6.77 6.75
C ALA A 132 24.56 -5.58 7.71
N LYS A 133 25.74 -5.26 8.24
CA LYS A 133 25.96 -4.08 9.07
C LYS A 133 25.60 -2.79 8.32
N ALA A 134 26.05 -2.65 7.08
CA ALA A 134 25.84 -1.44 6.29
C ALA A 134 24.35 -1.19 6.00
N VAL A 135 23.59 -2.23 5.68
CA VAL A 135 22.13 -2.13 5.50
C VAL A 135 21.45 -1.80 6.83
N TYR A 136 21.84 -2.46 7.92
CA TYR A 136 21.28 -2.20 9.25
C TYR A 136 21.54 -0.75 9.72
N ASP A 137 22.76 -0.23 9.55
CA ASP A 137 23.11 1.14 9.90
C ASP A 137 22.31 2.17 9.07
N LYS A 138 22.06 1.88 7.78
CA LYS A 138 21.17 2.71 6.94
C LYS A 138 19.75 2.75 7.50
N ILE A 139 19.19 1.60 7.90
CA ILE A 139 17.84 1.52 8.50
C ILE A 139 17.79 2.29 9.82
N ILE A 140 18.82 2.23 10.65
CA ILE A 140 18.94 3.08 11.85
C ILE A 140 18.88 4.56 11.47
N GLY A 141 19.65 4.96 10.45
CA GLY A 141 19.69 6.34 9.96
C GLY A 141 18.33 6.85 9.47
N LEU A 142 17.54 6.00 8.80
CA LEU A 142 16.18 6.32 8.39
C LEU A 142 15.26 6.62 9.59
N GLY A 143 15.56 6.10 10.78
CA GLY A 143 14.83 6.40 12.02
C GLY A 143 14.77 7.88 12.36
N PHE A 144 15.82 8.66 12.02
CA PHE A 144 15.82 10.11 12.21
C PHE A 144 14.84 10.83 11.27
N LYS A 145 14.68 10.30 10.04
CA LYS A 145 13.78 10.84 9.02
C LYS A 145 12.32 10.48 9.28
N TYR A 146 12.07 9.26 9.77
CA TYR A 146 10.73 8.70 9.86
C TYR A 146 10.22 8.49 11.30
N GLY A 147 11.02 8.69 12.34
CA GLY A 147 10.58 8.69 13.74
C GLY A 147 10.52 7.31 14.39
N TRP A 148 11.58 6.51 14.27
CA TRP A 148 11.76 5.26 15.03
C TRP A 148 13.12 5.21 15.71
N GLN A 149 13.24 4.29 16.67
CA GLN A 149 14.47 3.99 17.38
C GLN A 149 14.76 2.49 17.38
N VAL A 150 15.99 2.15 17.76
CA VAL A 150 16.41 0.77 18.02
C VAL A 150 16.65 0.61 19.50
N ASN A 151 15.84 -0.23 20.14
CA ASN A 151 15.90 -0.45 21.59
C ASN A 151 16.97 -1.47 21.99
N TYR A 152 17.34 -2.36 21.07
CA TYR A 152 18.38 -3.36 21.26
C TYR A 152 19.16 -3.52 19.95
N LYS A 153 20.44 -3.11 19.97
CA LYS A 153 21.30 -3.21 18.78
C LYS A 153 21.77 -4.66 18.61
N GLU A 154 20.98 -5.45 17.89
CA GLU A 154 21.32 -6.80 17.47
C GLU A 154 21.01 -6.90 15.97
N TRP A 155 22.00 -7.29 15.18
CA TRP A 155 21.84 -7.70 13.79
C TRP A 155 22.74 -8.91 13.56
N LYS A 156 22.34 -9.79 12.66
CA LYS A 156 23.09 -10.97 12.24
C LYS A 156 23.12 -11.04 10.73
N ARG A 157 24.13 -11.74 10.19
CA ARG A 157 24.25 -11.99 8.75
C ARG A 157 22.99 -12.60 8.14
N HIS A 158 22.33 -13.52 8.85
CA HIS A 158 21.11 -14.18 8.37
C HIS A 158 19.86 -13.28 8.38
N ASP A 159 19.94 -12.07 8.95
CA ASP A 159 18.89 -11.07 8.82
C ASP A 159 18.93 -10.36 7.46
N LEU A 160 19.92 -10.69 6.62
CA LEU A 160 20.06 -10.19 5.27
C LEU A 160 19.83 -11.33 4.27
N ILE A 161 18.88 -11.12 3.35
CA ILE A 161 18.59 -12.02 2.23
C ILE A 161 18.61 -11.20 0.94
N GLN A 162 19.39 -11.61 -0.05
CA GLN A 162 19.55 -10.88 -1.32
C GLN A 162 19.84 -9.38 -1.12
N GLY A 163 20.56 -9.01 -0.06
CA GLY A 163 20.87 -7.61 0.27
C GLY A 163 19.73 -6.81 0.90
N LYS A 164 18.58 -7.44 1.19
CA LYS A 164 17.44 -6.85 1.89
C LYS A 164 17.39 -7.36 3.34
N PHE A 165 17.14 -6.45 4.27
CA PHE A 165 17.00 -6.77 5.68
C PHE A 165 15.59 -7.26 6.00
N VAL A 166 15.48 -8.28 6.85
CA VAL A 166 14.24 -9.01 7.09
C VAL A 166 13.80 -9.08 8.55
N ASP A 167 14.65 -8.72 9.52
CA ASP A 167 14.36 -8.82 10.95
C ASP A 167 14.13 -7.45 11.62
N PHE A 168 12.89 -6.97 11.59
CA PHE A 168 12.52 -5.67 12.16
C PHE A 168 12.13 -5.73 13.65
N GLN A 169 12.49 -6.79 14.38
CA GLN A 169 11.97 -7.01 15.73
C GLN A 169 12.47 -6.00 16.77
N SER A 170 13.66 -5.43 16.57
CA SER A 170 14.31 -4.48 17.48
C SER A 170 13.99 -3.00 17.20
N PHE A 171 13.15 -2.72 16.20
CA PHE A 171 12.82 -1.37 15.74
C PHE A 171 11.46 -0.92 16.26
N ASN A 172 11.43 0.18 17.00
CA ASN A 172 10.22 0.68 17.64
C ASN A 172 9.88 2.09 17.17
N LEU A 173 8.62 2.31 16.80
CA LEU A 173 8.12 3.64 16.47
C LEU A 173 8.11 4.52 17.71
N ILE A 174 8.66 5.73 17.60
CA ILE A 174 8.44 6.79 18.60
C ILE A 174 7.11 7.43 18.20
N LYS A 175 5.98 6.86 18.63
CA LYS A 175 4.62 7.10 18.09
C LYS A 175 4.33 8.56 17.70
N ARG A 176 4.53 9.50 18.61
CA ARG A 176 4.28 10.94 18.37
C ARG A 176 5.22 11.49 17.30
N GLN A 177 6.52 11.24 17.42
CA GLN A 177 7.52 11.70 16.45
C GLN A 177 7.31 11.06 15.08
N HIS A 178 6.98 9.77 15.02
CA HIS A 178 6.65 9.09 13.77
C HIS A 178 5.49 9.78 13.06
N ARG A 179 4.39 10.04 13.77
CA ARG A 179 3.24 10.75 13.20
C ARG A 179 3.61 12.15 12.70
N GLU A 180 4.33 12.94 13.50
CA GLU A 180 4.78 14.29 13.12
C GLU A 180 5.66 14.25 11.86
N LYS A 181 6.61 13.31 11.79
CA LYS A 181 7.51 13.13 10.64
C LYS A 181 6.77 12.69 9.38
N ILE A 182 5.87 11.71 9.49
CA ILE A 182 5.07 11.25 8.35
C ILE A 182 4.12 12.34 7.88
N SER A 183 3.45 13.05 8.79
CA SER A 183 2.58 14.20 8.45
C SER A 183 3.36 15.27 7.68
N ALA A 184 4.54 15.66 8.16
CA ALA A 184 5.38 16.64 7.47
C ALA A 184 5.81 16.17 6.07
N LEU A 185 6.20 14.90 5.92
CA LEU A 185 6.62 14.33 4.63
C LEU A 185 5.44 14.22 3.65
N VAL A 186 4.29 13.70 4.08
CA VAL A 186 3.08 13.60 3.25
C VAL A 186 2.61 14.99 2.84
N HIS A 187 2.64 15.95 3.76
CA HIS A 187 2.29 17.34 3.46
C HIS A 187 3.20 17.94 2.40
N GLU A 188 4.53 17.78 2.54
CA GLU A 188 5.52 18.32 1.61
C GLU A 188 5.46 17.66 0.22
N LEU A 189 5.45 16.33 0.19
CA LEU A 189 5.50 15.55 -1.05
C LEU A 189 4.16 15.58 -1.81
N GLY A 190 3.04 15.73 -1.10
CA GLY A 190 1.70 15.82 -1.68
C GLY A 190 1.28 17.23 -2.11
N LYS A 191 2.21 18.20 -2.15
CA LYS A 191 1.90 19.55 -2.65
C LYS A 191 1.62 19.55 -4.14
N TRP A 192 0.62 20.33 -4.53
CA TRP A 192 0.40 20.73 -5.91
C TRP A 192 0.52 22.26 -5.99
N GLY A 193 1.63 22.74 -6.56
CA GLY A 193 2.02 24.15 -6.47
C GLY A 193 2.42 24.53 -5.05
N LYS A 194 1.79 25.57 -4.46
CA LYS A 194 2.14 26.07 -3.11
C LYS A 194 1.35 25.43 -1.97
N THR A 195 0.33 24.63 -2.28
CA THR A 195 -0.61 24.08 -1.29
C THR A 195 -0.67 22.57 -1.40
N HIS A 196 -0.90 21.89 -0.27
CA HIS A 196 -1.30 20.48 -0.30
C HIS A 196 -2.67 20.35 -1.01
N TYR A 197 -2.94 19.25 -1.70
CA TYR A 197 -4.14 19.18 -2.56
C TYR A 197 -5.40 18.71 -1.84
N GLN A 198 -5.27 17.80 -0.87
CA GLN A 198 -6.41 17.13 -0.23
C GLN A 198 -6.21 17.02 1.28
N ALA A 199 -7.26 17.22 2.07
CA ALA A 199 -7.17 17.05 3.51
C ALA A 199 -6.93 15.57 3.88
N VAL A 200 -6.09 15.35 4.90
CA VAL A 200 -5.82 14.03 5.51
C VAL A 200 -6.02 14.15 7.02
N PRO A 201 -7.27 13.97 7.51
CA PRO A 201 -7.61 14.18 8.92
C PRO A 201 -6.77 13.36 9.89
N GLU A 202 -6.41 12.12 9.53
CA GLU A 202 -5.64 11.20 10.37
C GLU A 202 -4.23 11.71 10.70
N LEU A 203 -3.67 12.54 9.81
CA LEU A 203 -2.39 13.22 9.98
C LEU A 203 -2.52 14.70 10.34
N GLU A 204 -3.74 15.17 10.65
CA GLU A 204 -4.04 16.59 10.91
C GLU A 204 -3.65 17.53 9.76
N ILE A 205 -3.57 17.01 8.53
CA ILE A 205 -3.29 17.81 7.36
C ILE A 205 -4.60 18.45 6.89
N THR A 206 -4.76 19.73 7.19
CA THR A 206 -5.94 20.50 6.76
C THR A 206 -5.78 21.03 5.35
N ASN A 207 -6.87 21.09 4.58
CA ASN A 207 -6.88 21.75 3.27
C ASN A 207 -8.26 22.24 2.83
N PHE A 208 -8.32 22.95 1.70
CA PHE A 208 -9.58 23.47 1.13
C PHE A 208 -10.48 22.36 0.57
N ARG A 209 -9.91 21.24 0.11
CA ARG A 209 -10.68 20.08 -0.33
C ARG A 209 -11.00 19.14 0.82
N LYS A 210 -12.28 19.10 1.21
CA LYS A 210 -12.80 18.22 2.26
C LYS A 210 -13.09 16.83 1.69
N THR A 211 -12.33 15.83 2.11
CA THR A 211 -12.38 14.47 1.56
C THR A 211 -13.76 13.84 1.67
N GLU A 212 -14.43 13.98 2.82
CA GLU A 212 -15.74 13.38 3.09
C GLU A 212 -16.81 13.95 2.16
N LYS A 213 -16.77 15.27 1.95
CA LYS A 213 -17.67 15.93 1.01
C LYS A 213 -17.43 15.42 -0.42
N ARG A 214 -16.17 15.25 -0.83
CA ARG A 214 -15.83 14.77 -2.17
C ARG A 214 -16.25 13.34 -2.40
N ILE A 215 -16.14 12.46 -1.40
CA ILE A 215 -16.62 11.07 -1.49
C ILE A 215 -18.09 11.04 -1.90
N VAL A 216 -18.92 11.88 -1.28
CA VAL A 216 -20.36 12.00 -1.59
C VAL A 216 -20.61 12.67 -2.95
N GLU A 217 -19.92 13.77 -3.27
CA GLU A 217 -20.06 14.45 -4.57
C GLU A 217 -19.67 13.54 -5.74
N LEU A 218 -18.61 12.74 -5.57
CA LEU A 218 -18.15 11.74 -6.53
C LEU A 218 -19.04 10.49 -6.58
N GLY A 219 -19.98 10.33 -5.64
CA GLY A 219 -20.83 9.16 -5.51
C GLY A 219 -20.07 7.89 -5.14
N LEU A 220 -18.87 8.01 -4.54
CA LEU A 220 -18.07 6.85 -4.16
C LEU A 220 -18.71 6.07 -3.01
N ASP A 221 -19.49 6.74 -2.15
CA ASP A 221 -20.28 6.14 -1.07
C ASP A 221 -21.39 5.19 -1.55
N LYS A 222 -21.65 5.16 -2.85
CA LYS A 222 -22.68 4.33 -3.49
C LYS A 222 -22.10 3.16 -4.29
N ILE A 223 -20.78 3.03 -4.34
CA ILE A 223 -20.07 1.99 -5.10
C ILE A 223 -19.73 0.83 -4.15
N ASP A 224 -20.00 -0.40 -4.58
CA ASP A 224 -19.52 -1.59 -3.88
C ASP A 224 -18.07 -1.90 -4.28
N PHE A 225 -17.13 -1.61 -3.38
CA PHE A 225 -15.72 -1.90 -3.57
C PHE A 225 -15.35 -3.33 -3.16
N LYS A 226 -16.22 -4.07 -2.49
CA LYS A 226 -15.85 -5.33 -1.84
C LYS A 226 -15.34 -6.34 -2.86
N GLY A 227 -14.09 -6.78 -2.67
CA GLY A 227 -13.47 -7.77 -3.55
C GLY A 227 -13.03 -7.22 -4.92
N LYS A 228 -13.20 -5.92 -5.18
CA LYS A 228 -12.92 -5.28 -6.48
C LYS A 228 -11.48 -4.82 -6.60
N THR A 229 -10.98 -4.77 -7.83
CA THR A 229 -9.71 -4.09 -8.15
C THR A 229 -9.97 -2.65 -8.58
N VAL A 230 -9.14 -1.73 -8.10
CA VAL A 230 -9.30 -0.30 -8.34
C VAL A 230 -8.02 0.32 -8.88
N LEU A 231 -8.14 1.14 -9.93
CA LEU A 231 -7.05 1.98 -10.45
C LEU A 231 -7.36 3.45 -10.18
N ASP A 232 -6.44 4.17 -9.53
CA ASP A 232 -6.55 5.61 -9.25
C ASP A 232 -5.50 6.38 -10.07
N LEU A 233 -5.95 7.02 -11.16
CA LEU A 233 -5.08 7.76 -12.08
C LEU A 233 -4.94 9.22 -11.64
N GLY A 234 -3.70 9.63 -11.36
CA GLY A 234 -3.42 10.92 -10.72
C GLY A 234 -3.80 10.89 -9.25
N CYS A 235 -3.34 9.85 -8.52
CA CYS A 235 -3.81 9.55 -7.17
C CYS A 235 -3.43 10.61 -6.12
N SER A 236 -2.57 11.58 -6.45
CA SER A 236 -2.11 12.63 -5.54
C SER A 236 -1.52 12.03 -4.25
N SER A 237 -2.08 12.33 -3.07
CA SER A 237 -1.67 11.73 -1.80
C SER A 237 -2.33 10.38 -1.50
N GLY A 238 -3.09 9.81 -2.45
CA GLY A 238 -3.65 8.45 -2.36
C GLY A 238 -4.91 8.35 -1.53
N VAL A 239 -5.59 9.47 -1.25
CA VAL A 239 -6.76 9.52 -0.35
C VAL A 239 -7.93 8.69 -0.88
N PHE A 240 -8.27 8.78 -2.18
CA PHE A 240 -9.36 7.98 -2.74
C PHE A 240 -8.97 6.51 -2.92
N ALA A 241 -7.72 6.22 -3.26
CA ALA A 241 -7.19 4.86 -3.23
C ALA A 241 -7.33 4.22 -1.83
N ASN A 242 -6.99 4.95 -0.77
CA ASN A 242 -7.15 4.50 0.61
C ASN A 242 -8.61 4.36 1.01
N TYR A 243 -9.50 5.25 0.51
CA TYR A 243 -10.94 5.09 0.71
C TYR A 243 -11.45 3.80 0.08
N ALA A 244 -11.10 3.49 -1.17
CA ALA A 244 -11.50 2.25 -1.82
C ALA A 244 -11.00 1.01 -1.04
N ALA A 245 -9.77 1.04 -0.55
CA ALA A 245 -9.22 -0.01 0.33
C ALA A 245 -10.02 -0.16 1.63
N SER A 246 -10.38 0.95 2.28
CA SER A 246 -11.20 0.93 3.51
C SER A 246 -12.62 0.40 3.28
N GLN A 247 -13.15 0.51 2.06
CA GLN A 247 -14.42 -0.07 1.66
C GLN A 247 -14.31 -1.54 1.20
N GLY A 248 -13.15 -2.17 1.34
CA GLY A 248 -12.96 -3.59 1.06
C GLY A 248 -12.51 -3.92 -0.37
N ALA A 249 -11.97 -2.94 -1.11
CA ALA A 249 -11.28 -3.22 -2.36
C ALA A 249 -10.20 -4.29 -2.13
N LYS A 250 -10.21 -5.30 -3.00
CA LYS A 250 -9.27 -6.41 -2.95
C LYS A 250 -7.85 -5.94 -3.20
N ARG A 251 -7.64 -5.02 -4.16
CA ARG A 251 -6.36 -4.39 -4.47
C ARG A 251 -6.57 -3.04 -5.12
N VAL A 252 -5.76 -2.06 -4.73
CA VAL A 252 -5.78 -0.72 -5.32
C VAL A 252 -4.41 -0.38 -5.88
N VAL A 253 -4.37 0.14 -7.11
CA VAL A 253 -3.17 0.65 -7.77
C VAL A 253 -3.35 2.15 -7.96
N GLY A 254 -2.53 2.95 -7.30
CA GLY A 254 -2.46 4.40 -7.49
C GLY A 254 -1.30 4.80 -8.39
N ILE A 255 -1.52 5.73 -9.30
CA ILE A 255 -0.53 6.16 -10.27
C ILE A 255 -0.41 7.68 -10.26
N ASP A 256 0.82 8.17 -10.16
CA ASP A 256 1.12 9.59 -10.25
C ASP A 256 2.63 9.80 -10.53
N MET A 257 3.11 11.03 -10.45
CA MET A 257 4.53 11.37 -10.43
C MET A 257 5.19 10.94 -9.11
N GLU A 258 6.52 10.97 -9.07
CA GLU A 258 7.33 10.43 -7.97
C GLU A 258 6.95 10.96 -6.57
N ASN A 259 6.84 12.29 -6.41
CA ASN A 259 6.54 12.90 -5.12
C ASN A 259 5.14 12.51 -4.58
N PRO A 260 4.05 12.67 -5.35
CA PRO A 260 2.72 12.19 -4.92
C PRO A 260 2.68 10.68 -4.64
N VAL A 261 3.35 9.86 -5.46
CA VAL A 261 3.49 8.42 -5.21
C VAL A 261 4.16 8.16 -3.86
N ARG A 262 5.26 8.86 -3.55
CA ARG A 262 5.93 8.75 -2.25
C ARG A 262 5.02 9.19 -1.10
N ALA A 263 4.25 10.26 -1.26
CA ALA A 263 3.27 10.69 -0.27
C ALA A 263 2.20 9.61 -0.03
N SER A 264 1.67 9.03 -1.11
CA SER A 264 0.64 7.98 -1.08
C SER A 264 1.13 6.71 -0.39
N GLN A 265 2.35 6.27 -0.71
CA GLN A 265 3.02 5.15 -0.07
C GLN A 265 3.14 5.32 1.45
N LEU A 266 3.57 6.51 1.89
CA LEU A 266 3.70 6.82 3.32
C LEU A 266 2.34 6.88 4.02
N LEU A 267 1.35 7.50 3.38
CA LEU A 267 0.00 7.61 3.94
C LEU A 267 -0.67 6.23 4.06
N ALA A 268 -0.69 5.45 2.98
CA ALA A 268 -1.28 4.10 2.99
C ALA A 268 -0.60 3.20 4.03
N ASN A 269 0.72 3.28 4.17
CA ASN A 269 1.44 2.51 5.18
C ASN A 269 1.11 2.97 6.62
N PHE A 270 0.96 4.28 6.84
CA PHE A 270 0.54 4.83 8.13
C PHE A 270 -0.86 4.34 8.51
N LEU A 271 -1.79 4.34 7.53
CA LEU A 271 -3.17 3.89 7.68
C LEU A 271 -3.35 2.37 7.59
N GLU A 272 -2.27 1.60 7.43
CA GLU A 272 -2.26 0.13 7.37
C GLU A 272 -2.95 -0.48 6.12
N TYR A 273 -3.13 0.31 5.06
CA TYR A 273 -3.56 -0.16 3.73
C TYR A 273 -2.38 -0.76 2.94
N HIS A 274 -1.74 -1.77 3.52
CA HIS A 274 -0.48 -2.35 3.02
C HIS A 274 -0.60 -3.00 1.64
N ASN A 275 -1.81 -3.41 1.25
CA ASN A 275 -2.05 -4.06 -0.04
C ASN A 275 -2.15 -3.08 -1.22
N ASN A 276 -2.20 -1.77 -0.96
CA ASN A 276 -2.19 -0.76 -2.01
C ASN A 276 -0.80 -0.65 -2.65
N ASP A 277 -0.77 -0.62 -3.99
CA ASP A 277 0.43 -0.35 -4.77
C ASP A 277 0.40 1.08 -5.30
N TYR A 278 1.56 1.73 -5.33
CA TYR A 278 1.70 3.05 -5.93
C TYR A 278 2.89 3.07 -6.87
N LYS A 279 2.68 3.53 -8.10
CA LYS A 279 3.68 3.54 -9.15
C LYS A 279 3.89 4.92 -9.72
N THR A 280 5.16 5.29 -9.85
CA THR A 280 5.56 6.45 -10.63
C THR A 280 5.31 6.16 -12.09
N TRP A 281 4.44 6.93 -12.73
CA TRP A 281 4.19 6.81 -14.16
C TRP A 281 3.91 8.16 -14.78
N ASP A 282 4.59 8.44 -15.88
CA ASP A 282 4.28 9.59 -16.71
C ASP A 282 3.18 9.24 -17.72
N LEU A 283 1.96 9.60 -17.36
CA LEU A 283 0.77 9.38 -18.18
C LEU A 283 0.80 10.14 -19.52
N LEU A 284 1.71 11.09 -19.73
CA LEU A 284 1.84 11.83 -20.99
C LEU A 284 2.76 11.17 -22.01
N HIS A 285 3.68 10.32 -21.55
CA HIS A 285 4.83 9.89 -22.37
C HIS A 285 5.02 8.37 -22.45
N SER A 286 4.27 7.56 -21.70
CA SER A 286 4.38 6.10 -21.80
C SER A 286 3.59 5.48 -22.96
N LEU A 287 4.14 4.40 -23.52
CA LEU A 287 3.64 3.66 -24.69
C LEU A 287 3.18 2.22 -24.36
N ASP A 288 3.40 1.70 -23.15
CA ASP A 288 3.00 0.32 -22.77
C ASP A 288 2.18 0.27 -21.47
N VAL A 289 0.86 0.13 -21.64
CA VAL A 289 -0.11 0.16 -20.54
C VAL A 289 -0.17 -1.18 -19.79
N GLU A 290 0.16 -2.31 -20.43
CA GLU A 290 -0.01 -3.64 -19.81
C GLU A 290 1.09 -3.96 -18.79
N THR A 291 2.35 -3.61 -19.06
CA THR A 291 3.46 -3.82 -18.10
C THR A 291 3.37 -2.90 -16.88
N ASP A 292 2.84 -1.69 -17.09
CA ASP A 292 2.93 -0.61 -16.12
C ASP A 292 1.88 -0.76 -14.99
N LEU A 293 0.76 -1.45 -15.25
CA LEU A 293 -0.38 -1.60 -14.35
C LEU A 293 -0.31 -2.79 -13.36
N CYS A 294 0.89 -3.19 -12.93
CA CYS A 294 1.09 -4.26 -11.92
C CYS A 294 0.54 -5.63 -12.38
N GLY A 295 0.60 -5.92 -13.68
CA GLY A 295 0.10 -7.17 -14.25
C GLY A 295 -1.41 -7.21 -14.48
N PHE A 296 -2.14 -6.13 -14.16
CA PHE A 296 -3.55 -6.02 -14.51
C PHE A 296 -3.74 -5.57 -15.95
N LYS A 297 -4.54 -6.33 -16.70
CA LYS A 297 -5.10 -5.89 -17.98
C LYS A 297 -6.35 -5.04 -17.80
N GLN A 298 -7.13 -5.32 -16.75
CA GLN A 298 -8.38 -4.62 -16.44
C GLN A 298 -8.54 -4.43 -14.93
N PHE A 299 -9.24 -3.36 -14.57
CA PHE A 299 -9.69 -3.05 -13.23
C PHE A 299 -11.21 -3.00 -13.21
N ASP A 300 -11.82 -3.48 -12.12
CA ASP A 300 -13.28 -3.37 -11.96
C ASP A 300 -13.69 -1.90 -11.94
N ILE A 301 -12.95 -1.07 -11.20
CA ILE A 301 -13.25 0.35 -11.05
C ILE A 301 -12.01 1.19 -11.39
N ILE A 302 -12.19 2.24 -12.19
CA ILE A 302 -11.14 3.23 -12.49
C ILE A 302 -11.60 4.60 -12.01
N PHE A 303 -10.75 5.28 -11.24
CA PHE A 303 -10.88 6.69 -10.91
C PHE A 303 -10.06 7.53 -11.89
N PHE A 304 -10.71 8.45 -12.59
CA PHE A 304 -10.09 9.40 -13.51
C PHE A 304 -10.50 10.82 -13.13
N LEU A 305 -9.94 11.31 -12.03
CA LEU A 305 -10.45 12.47 -11.29
C LEU A 305 -9.64 13.74 -11.59
N SER A 306 -10.25 14.75 -12.20
CA SER A 306 -9.61 16.01 -12.62
C SER A 306 -8.45 15.84 -13.62
N MET A 307 -8.27 14.67 -14.24
CA MET A 307 -7.11 14.36 -15.09
C MET A 307 -7.28 14.73 -16.57
N LEU A 308 -8.52 14.88 -17.06
CA LEU A 308 -8.82 15.12 -18.48
C LEU A 308 -8.07 16.31 -19.11
N TYR A 309 -7.85 17.38 -18.36
CA TYR A 309 -7.11 18.54 -18.85
C TYR A 309 -5.62 18.29 -18.99
N HIS A 310 -5.08 17.44 -18.12
CA HIS A 310 -3.65 17.15 -18.07
C HIS A 310 -3.25 16.22 -19.20
N VAL A 311 -4.00 15.12 -19.39
CA VAL A 311 -3.59 14.02 -20.28
C VAL A 311 -4.59 13.72 -21.40
N GLY A 312 -5.70 14.46 -21.50
CA GLY A 312 -6.81 14.11 -22.40
C GLY A 312 -7.60 12.89 -21.88
N TYR A 313 -8.39 12.27 -22.75
CA TYR A 313 -9.03 10.98 -22.47
C TYR A 313 -8.23 9.86 -23.16
N PRO A 314 -7.46 9.05 -22.41
CA PRO A 314 -6.71 7.95 -22.98
C PRO A 314 -7.65 6.83 -23.44
N LYS A 315 -7.54 6.43 -24.73
CA LYS A 315 -8.42 5.41 -25.32
C LYS A 315 -8.34 4.06 -24.60
N TRP A 316 -7.18 3.71 -24.04
CA TRP A 316 -6.98 2.46 -23.31
C TRP A 316 -7.82 2.37 -22.03
N ILE A 317 -8.30 3.49 -21.47
CA ILE A 317 -9.14 3.47 -20.26
C ILE A 317 -10.40 2.64 -20.51
N LYS A 318 -10.98 2.72 -21.71
CA LYS A 318 -12.12 1.88 -22.09
C LYS A 318 -11.81 0.41 -21.91
N ASP A 319 -10.66 -0.04 -22.41
CA ASP A 319 -10.30 -1.44 -22.42
C ASP A 319 -9.85 -1.93 -21.04
N ALA A 320 -9.22 -1.04 -20.25
CA ALA A 320 -8.84 -1.30 -18.88
C ALA A 320 -10.02 -1.27 -17.89
N THR A 321 -11.15 -0.64 -18.23
CA THR A 321 -12.33 -0.61 -17.35
C THR A 321 -13.18 -1.85 -17.55
N LYS A 322 -13.40 -2.62 -16.48
CA LYS A 322 -14.26 -3.81 -16.51
C LYS A 322 -15.70 -3.52 -16.08
N GLU A 323 -15.92 -2.66 -15.07
CA GLU A 323 -17.27 -2.38 -14.57
C GLU A 323 -17.60 -0.88 -14.60
N LEU A 324 -16.77 -0.04 -13.98
CA LEU A 324 -17.09 1.37 -13.75
C LEU A 324 -15.87 2.30 -13.93
N LEU A 325 -16.06 3.36 -14.71
CA LEU A 325 -15.18 4.50 -14.76
C LEU A 325 -15.83 5.70 -14.05
N VAL A 326 -15.18 6.23 -13.02
CA VAL A 326 -15.56 7.47 -12.36
C VAL A 326 -14.74 8.62 -12.94
N VAL A 327 -15.41 9.57 -13.59
CA VAL A 327 -14.76 10.72 -14.23
C VAL A 327 -15.14 12.00 -13.49
N GLU A 328 -14.14 12.73 -13.00
CA GLU A 328 -14.33 14.12 -12.55
C GLU A 328 -13.67 15.05 -13.55
N TRP A 329 -14.42 16.04 -14.01
CA TRP A 329 -13.93 17.03 -14.95
C TRP A 329 -13.00 18.06 -14.28
N ASN A 330 -12.33 18.89 -15.07
CA ASN A 330 -11.38 19.88 -14.58
C ASN A 330 -11.93 21.33 -14.70
N HIS A 331 -11.47 22.25 -13.84
CA HIS A 331 -11.93 23.65 -13.83
C HIS A 331 -11.06 24.62 -14.67
N TRP A 332 -9.85 24.24 -15.10
CA TRP A 332 -8.86 25.20 -15.63
C TRP A 332 -9.13 25.72 -17.05
N HIS A 333 -10.13 25.22 -17.75
CA HIS A 333 -10.49 25.70 -19.09
C HIS A 333 -11.00 27.17 -19.13
N LYS A 334 -11.45 27.73 -17.99
CA LYS A 334 -11.81 29.17 -17.91
C LYS A 334 -10.62 30.09 -18.27
N LYS A 335 -9.37 29.65 -18.04
CA LYS A 335 -8.17 30.45 -18.37
C LYS A 335 -7.82 30.47 -19.86
N LYS A 336 -8.38 29.57 -20.68
CA LYS A 336 -8.16 29.51 -22.14
C LYS A 336 -9.32 30.08 -22.96
N GLY A 337 -10.32 30.69 -22.31
CA GLY A 337 -11.52 31.21 -23.00
C GLY A 337 -12.41 30.13 -23.62
N LEU A 338 -12.24 28.86 -23.21
CA LEU A 338 -13.01 27.74 -23.75
C LEU A 338 -14.41 27.69 -23.13
N ASN A 339 -15.42 27.37 -23.94
CA ASN A 339 -16.77 27.17 -23.46
C ASN A 339 -16.87 25.82 -22.72
N VAL A 340 -16.93 25.89 -21.39
CA VAL A 340 -17.03 24.74 -20.48
C VAL A 340 -18.12 23.76 -20.90
N LYS A 341 -19.32 24.24 -21.22
CA LYS A 341 -20.45 23.38 -21.61
C LYS A 341 -20.17 22.61 -22.91
N GLN A 342 -19.52 23.25 -23.87
CA GLN A 342 -19.16 22.59 -25.13
C GLN A 342 -18.08 21.52 -24.91
N CYS A 343 -17.10 21.79 -24.06
CA CYS A 343 -16.05 20.84 -23.74
C CYS A 343 -16.57 19.65 -22.90
N GLU A 344 -17.47 19.89 -21.95
CA GLU A 344 -18.20 18.84 -21.23
C GLU A 344 -19.00 17.97 -22.20
N GLN A 345 -19.75 18.59 -23.12
CA GLN A 345 -20.53 17.87 -24.13
C GLN A 345 -19.66 17.01 -25.04
N ARG A 346 -18.50 17.51 -25.49
CA ARG A 346 -17.55 16.73 -26.30
C ARG A 346 -17.00 15.53 -25.54
N THR A 347 -16.64 15.71 -24.28
CA THR A 347 -16.14 14.62 -23.43
C THR A 347 -17.22 13.57 -23.25
N ARG A 348 -18.46 13.99 -22.96
CA ARG A 348 -19.61 13.09 -22.82
C ARG A 348 -19.83 12.25 -24.07
N VAL A 349 -19.80 12.86 -25.26
CA VAL A 349 -19.96 12.12 -26.53
C VAL A 349 -18.88 11.06 -26.71
N ILE A 350 -17.64 11.32 -26.30
CA ILE A 350 -16.55 10.33 -26.33
C ILE A 350 -16.84 9.18 -25.36
N LEU A 351 -17.25 9.50 -24.12
CA LEU A 351 -17.59 8.48 -23.13
C LEU A 351 -18.78 7.61 -23.57
N GLU A 352 -19.81 8.21 -24.20
CA GLU A 352 -20.98 7.49 -24.74
C GLU A 352 -20.64 6.58 -25.93
N GLN A 353 -19.50 6.76 -26.58
CA GLN A 353 -18.99 5.83 -27.60
C GLN A 353 -18.29 4.61 -26.98
N ASP A 354 -17.79 4.76 -25.76
CA ASP A 354 -16.91 3.77 -25.12
C ASP A 354 -17.56 2.96 -24.01
N PHE A 355 -18.67 3.46 -23.46
CA PHE A 355 -19.40 2.86 -22.36
C PHE A 355 -20.88 2.71 -22.68
N ALA A 356 -21.50 1.62 -22.23
CA ALA A 356 -22.91 1.33 -22.48
C ALA A 356 -23.84 2.37 -21.84
N LYS A 357 -23.44 2.95 -20.70
CA LYS A 357 -24.20 3.98 -20.00
C LYS A 357 -23.28 5.00 -19.34
N VAL A 358 -23.62 6.28 -19.51
CA VAL A 358 -22.90 7.43 -18.95
C VAL A 358 -23.86 8.27 -18.13
N ASP A 359 -23.80 8.12 -16.80
CA ASP A 359 -24.69 8.79 -15.86
C ASP A 359 -24.05 10.08 -15.32
N PHE A 360 -24.81 11.17 -15.35
CA PHE A 360 -24.43 12.39 -14.64
C PHE A 360 -24.70 12.21 -13.15
N VAL A 361 -23.65 12.27 -12.32
CA VAL A 361 -23.78 12.04 -10.88
C VAL A 361 -23.93 13.35 -10.12
N GLY A 362 -23.24 14.40 -10.56
CA GLY A 362 -23.23 15.67 -9.86
C GLY A 362 -22.08 16.56 -10.30
N ARG A 363 -21.72 17.53 -9.44
CA ARG A 363 -20.61 18.43 -9.68
C ARG A 363 -19.80 18.60 -8.40
N ALA A 364 -18.47 18.52 -8.49
CA ALA A 364 -17.59 18.92 -7.40
C ALA A 364 -17.52 20.45 -7.36
N THR A 365 -17.76 21.02 -6.18
CA THR A 365 -17.91 22.48 -5.98
C THR A 365 -16.82 23.11 -5.12
N ASP A 366 -15.95 22.30 -4.54
CA ASP A 366 -14.89 22.71 -3.61
C ASP A 366 -13.73 23.48 -4.29
N HIS A 367 -13.54 23.28 -5.60
CA HIS A 367 -12.51 23.95 -6.38
C HIS A 367 -12.96 24.23 -7.81
N GLY A 368 -14.02 25.03 -7.92
CA GLY A 368 -14.67 25.34 -9.18
C GLY A 368 -15.89 24.46 -9.42
N ASP A 369 -16.44 24.53 -10.62
CA ASP A 369 -17.63 23.78 -11.01
C ASP A 369 -17.24 22.66 -12.00
N LYS A 370 -17.19 21.43 -11.52
CA LYS A 370 -16.64 20.28 -12.26
C LYS A 370 -17.68 19.17 -12.37
N ALA A 371 -18.13 18.87 -13.59
CA ALA A 371 -19.04 17.75 -13.83
C ALA A 371 -18.44 16.40 -13.41
N ILE A 372 -19.28 15.51 -12.87
CA ILE A 372 -18.91 14.16 -12.47
C ILE A 372 -19.81 13.18 -13.21
N TRP A 373 -19.19 12.14 -13.78
CA TRP A 373 -19.86 11.11 -14.55
C TRP A 373 -19.44 9.72 -14.07
N HIS A 374 -20.40 8.80 -14.02
CA HIS A 374 -20.17 7.37 -13.85
C HIS A 374 -20.44 6.69 -15.18
N CYS A 375 -19.42 6.02 -15.74
CA CYS A 375 -19.51 5.35 -17.03
C CYS A 375 -19.44 3.84 -16.79
N THR A 376 -20.50 3.11 -17.12
CA THR A 376 -20.62 1.67 -16.88
C THR A 376 -20.47 0.90 -18.18
N LYS A 377 -19.80 -0.26 -18.09
CA LYS A 377 -19.52 -1.12 -19.24
C LYS A 377 -20.73 -1.78 -19.84
#